data_AF-A0A7X8KQU3-F1
#
_entry.id   AF-A0A7X8KQU3-F1
#
_cell.length_a   1.000
_cell.length_b   1.000
_cell.length_c   1.000
_cell.angle_alpha   90.00
_cell.angle_beta   90.00
_cell.angle_gamma   90.00
#
_symmetry.space_group_name_H-M   'P 1'
#
loop_
_entity.id
_entity.type
_entity.pdbx_description
1 polymer ?
#
loop_
_entity_poly.entity_id
_entity_poly.type
_entity_poly.pdbx_seq_one_letter_code
_entity_poly.pdbx_strand_id
1 'polypeptide(L)' 'MMEAVKIKAAFLYPDIFCLNGDRGNVMALMNTAERLGLHIEVDRINLPDEKIDFAA' A
#
# COMPACT_ATOMS: atom_id res chain seq x y z
N MET A 1 -20.17 14.83 -9.89
CA MET A 1 -19.39 13.58 -9.89
C MET A 1 -18.54 13.62 -8.63
N MET A 2 -18.66 12.65 -7.72
CA MET A 2 -17.77 12.58 -6.55
C MET A 2 -16.37 12.20 -7.03
N GLU A 3 -15.37 12.94 -6.58
CA GLU A 3 -13.97 12.64 -6.80
C GLU A 3 -13.66 11.27 -6.18
N ALA A 4 -13.06 10.36 -6.94
CA ALA A 4 -12.70 9.05 -6.44
C ALA A 4 -11.64 9.22 -5.34
N VAL A 5 -11.94 8.75 -4.12
CA VAL A 5 -10.99 8.82 -3.01
C VAL A 5 -9.78 7.95 -3.35
N LYS A 6 -8.62 8.59 -3.52
CA LYS A 6 -7.34 7.94 -3.74
C LYS A 6 -6.66 7.66 -2.39
N ILE A 7 -6.19 6.44 -2.20
CA ILE A 7 -5.47 6.00 -1.01
C ILE A 7 -4.07 5.56 -1.45
N LYS A 8 -3.03 6.07 -0.79
CA LYS A 8 -1.68 5.51 -0.90
C LYS A 8 -1.34 4.70 0.35
N ALA A 9 -0.71 3.55 0.14
CA ALA A 9 -0.18 2.71 1.21
C ALA A 9 1.30 2.43 0.96
N ALA A 10 2.12 2.53 2.01
CA ALA A 10 3.53 2.17 1.94
C ALA A 10 3.75 0.77 2.51
N PHE A 11 4.28 -0.15 1.70
CA PHE A 11 4.73 -1.46 2.15
C PHE A 11 6.20 -1.38 2.57
N LEU A 12 6.40 -1.23 3.88
CA LEU A 12 7.71 -0.95 4.47
C LEU A 12 8.56 -2.22 4.64
N TYR A 13 9.76 -2.16 4.10
CA TYR A 13 10.88 -3.09 4.27
C TYR A 13 10.53 -4.58 4.08
N PRO A 14 9.85 -4.93 2.97
CA PRO A 14 9.38 -6.30 2.73
C PRO A 14 10.50 -7.35 2.75
N ASP A 15 11.69 -6.94 2.32
CA ASP A 15 12.85 -7.82 2.16
C ASP A 15 13.80 -7.75 3.39
N ILE A 16 13.59 -6.82 4.32
CA ILE A 16 14.34 -6.73 5.60
C ILE A 16 13.57 -7.47 6.70
N PHE A 17 12.28 -7.14 6.87
CA PHE A 17 11.49 -7.72 7.95
C PHE A 17 10.96 -9.11 7.62
N CYS A 18 10.97 -9.51 6.34
CA CYS A 18 10.68 -10.88 5.86
C CYS A 18 9.53 -11.58 6.62
N LEU A 19 8.51 -10.81 7.03
CA LEU A 19 7.47 -11.33 7.90
C LEU A 19 6.56 -12.25 7.08
N ASN A 20 6.32 -13.44 7.63
CA ASN A 20 5.45 -14.42 7.01
C ASN A 20 4.01 -13.86 6.99
N GLY A 21 3.51 -13.49 5.82
CA GLY A 21 2.12 -13.10 5.61
C GLY A 21 1.88 -11.64 5.27
N ASP A 22 2.88 -10.75 5.37
CA ASP A 22 2.68 -9.32 5.08
C ASP A 22 2.29 -9.05 3.63
N ARG A 23 2.87 -9.81 2.69
CA ARG A 23 2.43 -9.77 1.29
C ARG A 23 0.94 -10.13 1.17
N GLY A 24 0.46 -11.09 1.97
CA GLY A 24 -0.95 -11.45 2.05
C GLY A 24 -1.81 -10.32 2.62
N ASN A 25 -1.33 -9.63 3.65
CA ASN A 25 -2.01 -8.47 4.23
C ASN A 25 -2.17 -7.33 3.22
N VAL A 26 -1.11 -7.02 2.45
CA VAL A 26 -1.14 -6.00 1.39
C VAL A 26 -2.14 -6.40 0.29
N MET A 27 -2.13 -7.67 -0.14
CA MET A 27 -3.08 -8.15 -1.15
C MET A 27 -4.53 -8.10 -0.65
N ALA A 28 -4.77 -8.42 0.62
CA ALA A 28 -6.09 -8.33 1.24
C ALA A 28 -6.59 -6.88 1.33
N LEU A 29 -5.69 -5.93 1.64
CA LEU A 29 -5.98 -4.50 1.63
C LEU A 29 -6.39 -4.01 0.23
N MET A 30 -5.62 -4.38 -0.80
CA MET A 30 -5.90 -3.98 -2.19
C MET A 30 -7.25 -4.50 -2.67
N ASN A 31 -7.54 -5.78 -2.46
CA ASN A 31 -8.83 -6.38 -2.83
C ASN A 31 -10.01 -5.75 -2.05
N THR A 32 -9.78 -5.32 -0.80
CA THR A 32 -10.83 -4.64 -0.02
C THR A 32 -11.10 -3.24 -0.56
N ALA A 33 -10.07 -2.47 -0.91
CA ALA A 33 -10.22 -1.16 -1.52
C ALA A 33 -10.98 -1.23 -2.85
N GLU A 34 -10.64 -2.20 -3.71
CA GLU A 34 -11.33 -2.45 -4.97
C GLU A 34 -12.83 -2.74 -4.77
N ARG A 35 -13.16 -3.60 -3.79
CA ARG A 35 -14.56 -3.92 -3.43
C ARG A 35 -15.35 -2.72 -2.89
N LEU A 36 -14.67 -1.73 -2.34
CA LEU A 36 -15.26 -0.48 -1.86
C LEU A 36 -15.32 0.60 -2.96
N GLY A 37 -14.85 0.32 -4.18
CA GLY A 37 -14.77 1.29 -5.26
C GLY A 37 -13.72 2.37 -5.04
N LEU A 38 -12.71 2.10 -4.21
CA LEU A 38 -11.61 3.01 -3.89
C LEU A 38 -10.42 2.74 -4.83
N HIS A 39 -9.71 3.81 -5.20
CA HIS A 39 -8.45 3.67 -5.92
C HIS A 39 -7.31 3.61 -4.91
N ILE A 40 -6.59 2.49 -4.87
CA ILE A 40 -5.43 2.31 -3.98
C ILE A 40 -4.14 2.13 -4.79
N GLU A 41 -3.09 2.79 -4.35
CA GLU A 41 -1.72 2.65 -4.86
C GLU A 41 -0.81 2.19 -3.72
N VAL A 42 -0.03 1.13 -3.95
CA VAL A 42 0.86 0.56 -2.95
C VAL A 42 2.31 0.73 -3.39
N ASP A 43 3.04 1.56 -2.65
CA ASP A 43 4.46 1.80 -2.88
C ASP A 43 5.28 0.85 -2.01
N ARG A 44 6.23 0.14 -2.63
CA ARG A 44 7.20 -0.67 -1.88
C ARG A 44 8.38 0.20 -1.47
N ILE A 45 8.65 0.25 -0.17
CA ILE A 45 9.78 0.99 0.40
C ILE A 45 10.77 -0.06 0.91
N ASN A 46 11.92 -0.22 0.28
CA ASN A 46 12.81 -1.33 0.57
C ASN A 46 13.86 -1.00 1.64
N LEU A 47 14.24 0.27 1.77
CA LEU A 47 15.30 0.72 2.68
C LEU A 47 14.84 1.84 3.62
N PRO A 48 15.33 1.92 4.88
CA PRO A 48 14.91 2.94 5.85
C PRO A 48 15.13 4.40 5.46
N ASP A 49 16.04 4.66 4.53
CA ASP A 49 16.40 5.97 4.02
C ASP A 49 15.67 6.34 2.71
N GLU A 50 14.88 5.42 2.15
CA GLU A 50 14.04 5.68 0.99
C GLU A 50 12.89 6.63 1.34
N LYS A 51 12.63 7.60 0.47
CA LYS A 51 11.61 8.63 0.72
C LYS A 51 10.21 8.07 0.46
N ILE A 52 9.32 8.29 1.41
CA ILE A 52 7.89 8.01 1.26
C ILE A 52 7.23 9.22 0.59
N ASP A 53 6.48 8.99 -0.49
CA ASP A 53 5.64 10.00 -1.10
C ASP A 53 4.24 10.00 -0.45
N PHE A 54 3.96 11.07 0.29
CA PHE A 54 2.71 11.27 1.03
C PHE A 54 1.62 12.00 0.22
N ALA A 55 1.86 12.39 -1.03
CA ALA A 55 0.86 13.03 -1.86
C ALA A 55 -0.17 11.98 -2.35
N ALA A 56 -1.44 12.15 -1.97
CA ALA A 56 -2.56 11.29 -2.39
C ALA A 56 -3.45 12.00 -3.41
#